data_AF-A0A7S2GD99-F1
#
_entry.id   AF-A0A7S2GD99-F1
#
_cell.length_a   1.000
_cell.length_b   1.000
_cell.length_c   1.000
_cell.angle_alpha   90.00
_cell.angle_beta   90.00
_cell.angle_gamma   90.00
#
_symmetry.space_group_name_H-M   'P 1'
#
loop_
_entity.id
_entity.type
_entity.pdbx_description
1 polymer ?
#
loop_
_entity_poly.entity_id
_entity_poly.type
_entity_poly.pdbx_seq_one_letter_code
_entity_poly.pdbx_strand_id
1 'polypeptide(L)'
;ALELKMLQRSANLGTMKCEQGPPKEQDMKIPIPKKTQLYLDQTEREKKQAPEMHRIFQNDLCKLRLQTTRSYVKLITDGQMGISPIGGTSIRLNPQIQGLGPKFKLSVEIQNGGSTIMSNIPITVAHNQDLYRFERSYSALPILLPGLLCKVVFDLECINPEVAPQSIRVIVLNPMSSIPLISAIVNMPPSEAAEC
;
A
#
# COMPACT_ATOMS: atom_id res chain seq x y z
N ALA A 1 49.65 -49.59 -15.64
CA ALA A 1 49.50 -49.55 -17.11
C ALA A 1 50.33 -48.38 -17.61
N LEU A 2 51.28 -48.61 -18.52
CA LEU A 2 52.16 -47.56 -19.05
C LEU A 2 51.51 -46.91 -20.28
N GLU A 3 51.31 -45.58 -20.24
CA GLU A 3 50.77 -44.79 -21.34
C GLU A 3 51.93 -44.11 -22.08
N LEU A 4 52.14 -44.48 -23.36
CA LEU A 4 53.22 -43.94 -24.19
C LEU A 4 52.63 -42.97 -25.23
N LYS A 5 52.94 -41.67 -25.11
CA LYS A 5 52.56 -40.64 -26.09
C LYS A 5 53.78 -40.19 -26.88
N MET A 6 53.81 -40.51 -28.18
CA MET A 6 54.88 -40.08 -29.09
C MET A 6 54.46 -38.83 -29.86
N LEU A 7 55.30 -37.81 -29.82
CA LEU A 7 55.10 -36.56 -30.55
C LEU A 7 55.66 -36.69 -31.99
N GLN A 8 54.93 -36.18 -32.98
CA GLN A 8 55.35 -36.19 -34.39
C GLN A 8 56.48 -35.19 -34.64
N ARG A 9 57.43 -35.52 -35.54
CA ARG A 9 58.61 -34.67 -35.84
C ARG A 9 58.27 -33.29 -36.41
N SER A 10 57.09 -33.13 -37.01
CA SER A 10 56.58 -31.86 -37.55
C SER A 10 55.65 -31.11 -36.58
N ALA A 11 55.51 -31.58 -35.34
CA ALA A 11 54.66 -30.93 -34.35
C ALA A 11 55.28 -29.58 -33.95
N ASN A 12 54.65 -28.50 -34.41
CA ASN A 12 55.04 -27.16 -34.04
C ASN A 12 54.34 -26.81 -32.71
N LEU A 13 55.01 -27.11 -31.60
CA LEU A 13 54.55 -26.80 -30.24
C LEU A 13 54.73 -25.31 -29.92
N GLY A 14 54.19 -24.45 -30.78
CA GLY A 14 54.10 -23.03 -30.51
C GLY A 14 53.30 -22.81 -29.23
N THR A 15 53.75 -21.84 -28.42
CA THR A 15 53.04 -21.45 -27.20
C THR A 15 51.65 -20.93 -27.57
N MET A 16 50.61 -21.75 -27.37
CA MET A 16 49.24 -21.25 -27.24
C MET A 16 49.27 -20.27 -26.06
N LYS A 17 49.29 -18.97 -26.35
CA LYS A 17 49.07 -17.95 -25.34
C LYS A 17 47.63 -18.11 -24.89
N CYS A 18 47.40 -18.94 -23.88
CA CYS A 18 46.26 -18.74 -23.01
C CYS A 18 46.40 -17.30 -22.49
N GLU A 19 45.38 -16.46 -22.64
CA GLU A 19 45.38 -15.12 -22.07
C GLU A 19 45.37 -15.28 -20.53
N GLN A 20 46.54 -15.61 -19.98
CA GLN A 20 46.85 -15.61 -18.55
C GLN A 20 47.09 -14.16 -18.14
N GLY A 21 46.06 -13.34 -18.32
CA GLY A 21 45.94 -12.02 -17.75
C GLY A 21 44.81 -12.02 -16.72
N PRO A 22 44.76 -11.02 -15.84
CA PRO A 22 43.56 -10.77 -15.07
C PRO A 22 42.33 -10.67 -16.00
N PRO A 23 41.12 -11.04 -15.53
CA PRO A 23 39.91 -10.96 -16.35
C PRO A 23 39.80 -9.61 -17.05
N LYS A 24 39.41 -9.60 -18.35
CA LYS A 24 39.24 -8.37 -19.16
C LYS A 24 38.32 -7.33 -18.52
N GLU A 25 37.45 -7.77 -17.60
CA GLU A 25 36.58 -6.94 -16.77
C GLU A 25 37.35 -6.00 -15.81
N GLN A 26 38.62 -6.30 -15.50
CA GLN A 26 39.49 -5.44 -14.68
C GLN A 26 40.10 -4.26 -15.46
N ASP A 27 40.11 -4.32 -16.80
CA ASP A 27 40.52 -3.19 -17.66
C ASP A 27 39.39 -2.16 -17.84
N MET A 28 38.14 -2.54 -17.53
CA MET A 28 37.02 -1.61 -17.56
C MET A 28 37.01 -0.74 -16.31
N LYS A 29 37.46 0.51 -16.46
CA LYS A 29 37.40 1.50 -15.39
C LYS A 29 35.96 1.65 -14.88
N ILE A 30 35.75 1.35 -13.60
CA ILE A 30 34.46 1.54 -12.94
C ILE A 30 34.03 3.00 -13.13
N PRO A 31 32.82 3.26 -13.65
CA PRO A 31 32.32 4.62 -13.86
C PRO A 31 31.93 5.24 -12.52
N ILE A 32 32.92 5.73 -11.77
CA ILE A 32 32.70 6.44 -10.52
C ILE A 32 32.27 7.88 -10.84
N PRO A 33 31.08 8.32 -10.38
CA PRO A 33 30.66 9.70 -10.55
C PRO A 33 31.67 10.67 -9.91
N LYS A 34 32.05 11.72 -10.64
CA LYS A 34 32.98 12.73 -10.13
C LYS A 34 32.26 13.64 -9.14
N LYS A 35 32.92 13.96 -8.03
CA LYS A 35 32.44 14.97 -7.07
C LYS A 35 32.52 16.35 -7.72
N THR A 36 31.40 17.06 -7.70
CA THR A 36 31.27 18.42 -8.23
C THR A 36 31.76 19.45 -7.20
N GLN A 37 31.99 20.69 -7.65
CA GLN A 37 32.35 21.79 -6.75
C GLN A 37 31.28 21.99 -5.65
N LEU A 38 29.99 21.89 -6.02
CA LEU A 38 28.87 21.96 -5.07
C LEU A 38 29.00 20.96 -3.92
N TYR A 39 29.44 19.73 -4.19
CA TYR A 39 29.65 18.72 -3.16
C TYR A 39 30.76 19.14 -2.18
N LEU A 40 31.84 19.73 -2.69
CA LEU A 40 32.96 20.20 -1.86
C LEU A 40 32.53 21.37 -0.98
N ASP A 41 31.81 22.34 -1.56
CA ASP A 41 31.28 23.49 -0.84
C ASP A 41 30.29 23.08 0.26
N GLN A 42 29.41 22.11 -0.04
CA GLN A 42 28.51 21.52 0.94
C GLN A 42 29.29 20.86 2.09
N THR A 43 30.31 20.07 1.78
CA THR A 43 31.14 19.39 2.80
C THR A 43 31.82 20.39 3.73
N GLU A 44 32.34 21.49 3.20
CA GLU A 44 32.95 22.56 4.00
C GLU A 44 31.92 23.28 4.88
N ARG A 45 30.71 23.54 4.37
CA ARG A 45 29.60 24.09 5.16
C ARG A 45 29.21 23.15 6.31
N GLU A 46 29.02 21.87 6.01
CA GLU A 46 28.62 20.86 7.00
C GLU A 46 29.68 20.71 8.09
N LYS A 47 30.96 20.73 7.72
CA LYS A 47 32.08 20.69 8.67
C LYS A 47 32.08 21.89 9.63
N LYS A 48 31.79 23.09 9.13
CA LYS A 48 31.77 24.33 9.94
C LYS A 48 30.53 24.43 10.84
N GLN A 49 29.38 23.92 10.40
CA GLN A 49 28.08 24.12 11.05
C GLN A 49 27.45 22.82 11.60
N ALA A 50 28.22 21.73 11.70
CA ALA A 50 27.75 20.43 12.17
C ALA A 50 26.87 20.44 13.43
N PRO A 51 27.24 21.12 14.54
CA PRO A 51 26.44 21.06 15.77
C PRO A 51 25.06 21.70 15.61
N GLU A 52 24.97 22.80 14.84
CA GLU A 52 23.71 23.49 14.60
C GLU A 52 22.78 22.66 13.71
N MET A 53 23.33 22.10 12.62
CA MET A 53 22.55 21.21 11.76
C MET A 53 22.01 19.98 12.51
N HIS A 54 22.82 19.41 13.41
CA HIS A 54 22.37 18.29 14.25
C HIS A 54 21.20 18.70 15.15
N ARG A 55 21.26 19.87 15.80
CA ARG A 55 20.19 20.36 16.68
C ARG A 55 18.89 20.63 15.92
N ILE A 56 18.99 21.25 14.74
CA ILE A 56 17.84 21.48 13.86
C ILE A 56 17.22 20.14 13.46
N PHE A 57 18.03 19.18 13.00
CA PHE A 57 17.57 17.85 12.63
C PHE A 57 16.83 17.14 13.78
N GLN A 58 17.38 17.17 15.00
CA GLN A 58 16.72 16.55 16.16
C GLN A 58 15.38 17.21 16.50
N ASN A 59 15.32 18.54 16.46
CA ASN A 59 14.09 19.28 16.71
C ASN A 59 13.01 18.93 15.68
N ASP A 60 13.37 18.93 14.40
CA ASP A 60 12.42 18.64 13.32
C ASP A 60 12.02 17.16 13.28
N LEU A 61 12.92 16.24 13.64
CA LEU A 61 12.60 14.83 13.82
C LEU A 61 11.57 14.64 14.95
N CYS A 62 11.70 15.40 16.05
CA CYS A 62 10.73 15.38 17.14
C CYS A 62 9.35 15.86 16.68
N LYS A 63 9.29 16.98 15.96
CA LYS A 63 8.04 17.50 15.38
C LYS A 63 7.41 16.51 14.41
N LEU A 64 8.21 15.89 13.54
CA LEU A 64 7.74 14.87 12.60
C LEU A 64 7.13 13.70 13.34
N ARG A 65 7.81 13.15 14.36
CA ARG A 65 7.27 12.07 15.20
C ARG A 65 5.94 12.45 15.84
N LEU A 66 5.85 13.65 16.41
CA LEU A 66 4.61 14.15 17.01
C LEU A 66 3.47 14.27 15.98
N GLN A 67 3.75 14.82 14.80
CA GLN A 67 2.78 14.98 13.73
C GLN A 67 2.30 13.62 13.19
N THR A 68 3.23 12.68 13.00
CA THR A 68 2.92 11.31 12.58
C THR A 68 2.05 10.62 13.62
N THR A 69 2.40 10.69 14.90
CA THR A 69 1.59 10.10 15.97
C THR A 69 0.19 10.72 16.06
N ARG A 70 0.07 12.05 15.99
CA ARG A 70 -1.23 12.74 15.98
C ARG A 70 -2.10 12.30 14.81
N SER A 71 -1.51 12.25 13.62
CA SER A 71 -2.22 11.83 12.40
C SER A 71 -2.61 10.35 12.49
N TYR A 72 -1.73 9.50 13.03
CA TYR A 72 -1.99 8.08 13.24
C TYR A 72 -3.13 7.85 14.23
N VAL A 73 -3.11 8.52 15.39
CA VAL A 73 -4.21 8.45 16.36
C VAL A 73 -5.52 8.92 15.73
N LYS A 74 -5.51 10.02 14.98
CA LYS A 74 -6.69 10.49 14.25
C LYS A 74 -7.23 9.44 13.28
N LEU A 75 -6.35 8.77 12.53
CA LEU A 75 -6.75 7.70 11.62
C LEU A 75 -7.34 6.49 12.37
N ILE A 76 -6.84 6.16 13.56
CA ILE A 76 -7.42 5.11 14.43
C ILE A 76 -8.81 5.54 14.91
N THR A 77 -8.92 6.75 15.48
CA THR A 77 -10.18 7.24 16.05
C THR A 77 -11.26 7.39 14.98
N ASP A 78 -10.88 7.82 13.78
CA ASP A 78 -11.79 7.98 12.65
C ASP A 78 -12.11 6.63 11.96
N GLY A 79 -11.43 5.54 12.37
CA GLY A 79 -11.58 4.20 11.82
C GLY A 79 -11.09 4.05 10.38
N GLN A 80 -10.39 5.03 9.82
CA GLN A 80 -9.99 5.07 8.39
C GLN A 80 -8.85 4.13 8.02
N MET A 81 -8.34 3.37 9.00
CA MET A 81 -7.30 2.38 8.76
C MET A 81 -7.92 1.16 8.07
N GLY A 82 -7.55 0.92 6.81
CA GLY A 82 -7.95 -0.25 6.02
C GLY A 82 -7.49 -1.62 6.59
N ILE A 83 -6.85 -1.60 7.76
CA ILE A 83 -6.49 -2.76 8.58
C ILE A 83 -6.77 -2.34 10.02
N SER A 84 -7.60 -3.09 10.73
CA SER A 84 -7.87 -2.87 12.16
C SER A 84 -6.64 -3.24 13.00
N PRO A 85 -5.99 -2.30 13.72
CA PRO A 85 -4.91 -2.64 14.64
C PRO A 85 -5.41 -2.92 16.07
N ILE A 86 -6.66 -2.55 16.38
CA ILE A 86 -7.20 -2.64 17.72
C ILE A 86 -7.82 -4.02 17.95
N GLY A 87 -7.25 -4.77 18.90
CA GLY A 87 -7.89 -5.98 19.45
C GLY A 87 -7.52 -7.30 18.78
N GLY A 88 -6.37 -7.41 18.12
CA GLY A 88 -5.87 -8.68 17.55
C GLY A 88 -6.68 -9.23 16.37
N THR A 89 -7.76 -8.54 15.99
CA THR A 89 -8.56 -8.82 14.80
C THR A 89 -7.96 -8.01 13.66
N SER A 90 -7.53 -8.68 12.59
CA SER A 90 -7.01 -8.06 11.37
C SER A 90 -8.07 -8.24 10.29
N ILE A 91 -8.96 -7.27 10.11
CA ILE A 91 -9.97 -7.32 9.05
C ILE A 91 -9.47 -6.48 7.88
N ARG A 92 -9.53 -7.05 6.67
CA ARG A 92 -9.32 -6.32 5.42
C ARG A 92 -10.67 -6.04 4.78
N LEU A 93 -10.87 -4.78 4.41
CA LEU A 93 -12.09 -4.27 3.79
C LEU A 93 -11.74 -3.68 2.43
N ASN A 94 -12.37 -4.18 1.36
CA ASN A 94 -12.11 -3.73 0.00
C ASN A 94 -13.44 -3.43 -0.71
N PRO A 95 -13.94 -2.18 -0.62
CA PRO A 95 -15.15 -1.76 -1.31
C PRO A 95 -14.87 -1.38 -2.77
N GLN A 96 -15.75 -1.84 -3.66
CA GLN A 96 -15.72 -1.55 -5.10
C GLN A 96 -17.11 -1.09 -5.55
N ILE A 97 -17.16 -0.01 -6.31
CA ILE A 97 -18.39 0.48 -6.94
C ILE A 97 -18.40 0.01 -8.39
N GLN A 98 -19.55 -0.51 -8.83
CA GLN A 98 -19.80 -0.91 -10.20
C GLN A 98 -21.06 -0.22 -10.72
N GLY A 99 -21.04 0.23 -11.97
CA GLY A 99 -22.13 0.98 -12.60
C GLY A 99 -21.72 2.39 -12.99
N LEU A 100 -22.43 2.98 -13.95
CA LEU A 100 -22.19 4.32 -14.49
C LEU A 100 -23.30 5.32 -14.11
N GLY A 101 -24.34 4.86 -13.41
CA GLY A 101 -25.49 5.66 -12.97
C GLY A 101 -26.78 5.33 -13.75
N PRO A 102 -27.95 5.76 -13.25
CA PRO A 102 -28.19 6.28 -11.89
C PRO A 102 -28.13 5.19 -10.82
N LYS A 103 -28.12 3.91 -11.21
CA LYS A 103 -28.04 2.77 -10.30
C LYS A 103 -26.62 2.23 -10.23
N PHE A 104 -26.11 2.08 -9.01
CA PHE A 104 -24.79 1.55 -8.73
C PHE A 104 -24.90 0.33 -7.83
N LYS A 105 -23.88 -0.53 -7.93
CA LYS A 105 -23.70 -1.71 -7.13
C LYS A 105 -22.42 -1.59 -6.32
N LEU A 106 -22.55 -1.47 -5.00
CA LEU A 106 -21.43 -1.46 -4.08
C LEU A 106 -21.12 -2.90 -3.65
N SER A 107 -20.04 -3.46 -4.19
CA SER A 107 -19.49 -4.75 -3.82
C SER A 107 -18.42 -4.55 -2.74
N VAL A 108 -18.64 -5.11 -1.55
CA VAL A 108 -17.68 -5.04 -0.44
C VAL A 108 -17.09 -6.41 -0.20
N GLU A 109 -15.78 -6.55 -0.43
CA GLU A 109 -15.03 -7.75 -0.08
C GLU A 109 -14.42 -7.60 1.31
N ILE A 110 -14.63 -8.62 2.14
CA ILE A 110 -14.24 -8.64 3.54
C ILE A 110 -13.45 -9.91 3.78
N GLN A 111 -12.28 -9.78 4.36
CA GLN A 111 -11.43 -10.92 4.70
C GLN A 111 -10.95 -10.83 6.14
N ASN A 112 -11.12 -11.92 6.88
CA ASN A 112 -10.52 -12.08 8.18
C ASN A 112 -9.05 -12.51 8.01
N GLY A 113 -8.13 -11.60 8.28
CA GLY A 113 -6.69 -11.85 8.35
C GLY A 113 -6.19 -12.25 9.74
N GLY A 114 -7.07 -12.36 10.74
CA GLY A 114 -6.75 -12.88 12.07
C GLY A 114 -6.74 -14.41 12.12
N SER A 115 -6.33 -14.96 13.26
CA SER A 115 -6.31 -16.41 13.53
C SER A 115 -7.60 -16.92 14.19
N THR A 116 -8.45 -16.02 14.69
CA THR A 116 -9.70 -16.35 15.37
C THR A 116 -10.89 -16.19 14.44
N ILE A 117 -11.91 -17.04 14.61
CA ILE A 117 -13.18 -16.91 13.91
C ILE A 117 -13.94 -15.71 14.48
N MET A 118 -14.59 -14.94 13.60
CA MET A 118 -15.44 -13.83 14.03
C MET A 118 -16.88 -14.04 13.59
N SER A 119 -17.83 -13.80 14.48
CA SER A 119 -19.27 -13.95 14.24
C SER A 119 -20.00 -12.69 14.67
N ASN A 120 -21.22 -12.50 14.13
CA ASN A 120 -22.11 -11.40 14.48
C ASN A 120 -21.49 -10.00 14.28
N ILE A 121 -20.79 -9.81 13.16
CA ILE A 121 -20.21 -8.52 12.79
C ILE A 121 -21.20 -7.81 11.86
N PRO A 122 -21.79 -6.67 12.28
CA PRO A 122 -22.60 -5.87 11.38
C PRO A 122 -21.74 -4.98 10.46
N ILE A 123 -22.23 -4.80 9.23
CA ILE A 123 -21.72 -3.82 8.26
C ILE A 123 -22.80 -2.79 7.95
N THR A 124 -22.41 -1.52 7.94
CA THR A 124 -23.29 -0.38 7.68
C THR A 124 -22.64 0.59 6.70
N VAL A 125 -23.43 1.23 5.85
CA VAL A 125 -22.97 2.26 4.91
C VAL A 125 -23.54 3.61 5.32
N ALA A 126 -22.67 4.50 5.81
CA ALA A 126 -22.99 5.89 6.08
C ALA A 126 -22.90 6.71 4.79
N HIS A 127 -23.97 7.40 4.47
CA HIS A 127 -24.14 8.17 3.23
C HIS A 127 -25.02 9.39 3.48
N ASN A 128 -24.99 10.34 2.56
CA ASN A 128 -25.92 11.47 2.54
C ASN A 128 -27.22 11.05 1.83
N GLN A 129 -28.34 11.06 2.57
CA GLN A 129 -29.65 10.63 2.09
C GLN A 129 -30.23 11.55 1.00
N ASP A 130 -29.74 12.79 0.91
CA ASP A 130 -30.15 13.73 -0.14
C ASP A 130 -29.53 13.40 -1.50
N LEU A 131 -28.42 12.65 -1.53
CA LEU A 131 -27.68 12.34 -2.76
C LEU A 131 -27.85 10.89 -3.21
N TYR A 132 -27.86 9.97 -2.25
CA TYR A 132 -27.87 8.53 -2.52
C TYR A 132 -28.99 7.84 -1.74
N ARG A 133 -29.71 6.95 -2.42
CA ARG A 133 -30.69 6.05 -1.81
C ARG A 133 -30.18 4.63 -1.84
N PHE A 134 -30.09 3.98 -0.69
CA PHE A 134 -29.77 2.56 -0.59
C PHE A 134 -31.05 1.76 -0.34
N GLU A 135 -31.22 0.62 -1.01
CA GLU A 135 -32.32 -0.31 -0.68
C GLU A 135 -32.13 -0.90 0.72
N ARG A 136 -30.87 -1.18 1.07
CA ARG A 136 -30.43 -1.62 2.40
C ARG A 136 -29.07 -0.97 2.69
N SER A 137 -28.97 -0.15 3.72
CA SER A 137 -27.70 0.45 4.17
C SER A 137 -27.03 -0.34 5.29
N TYR A 138 -27.61 -1.48 5.67
CA TYR A 138 -27.17 -2.34 6.77
C TYR A 138 -27.29 -3.81 6.36
N SER A 139 -26.30 -4.62 6.76
CA SER A 139 -26.36 -6.07 6.65
C SER A 139 -25.58 -6.72 7.79
N ALA A 140 -26.07 -7.86 8.29
CA ALA A 140 -25.26 -8.73 9.14
C ALA A 140 -24.30 -9.55 8.28
N LEU A 141 -23.03 -9.66 8.67
CA LEU A 141 -22.07 -10.52 7.98
C LEU A 141 -22.25 -11.98 8.41
N PRO A 142 -22.05 -12.94 7.49
CA PRO A 142 -21.87 -14.33 7.88
C PRO A 142 -20.61 -14.50 8.74
N ILE A 143 -20.46 -15.68 9.34
CA ILE A 143 -19.27 -16.02 10.14
C ILE A 143 -18.01 -15.89 9.27
N LEU A 144 -17.06 -15.06 9.70
CA LEU A 144 -15.82 -14.79 8.98
C LEU A 144 -14.73 -15.74 9.48
N LEU A 145 -14.43 -16.77 8.68
CA LEU A 145 -13.33 -17.69 8.94
C LEU A 145 -11.98 -17.04 8.56
N PRO A 146 -10.89 -17.33 9.31
CA PRO A 146 -9.53 -16.93 8.94
C PRO A 146 -9.18 -17.26 7.48
N GLY A 147 -8.71 -16.26 6.75
CA GLY A 147 -8.25 -16.39 5.36
C GLY A 147 -9.35 -16.40 4.30
N LEU A 148 -10.62 -16.63 4.66
CA LEU A 148 -11.73 -16.70 3.70
C LEU A 148 -12.23 -15.31 3.31
N LEU A 149 -12.50 -15.12 2.01
CA LEU A 149 -13.07 -13.90 1.47
C LEU A 149 -14.60 -14.01 1.43
N CYS A 150 -15.28 -13.04 2.01
CA CYS A 150 -16.73 -12.89 1.97
C CYS A 150 -17.09 -11.64 1.18
N LYS A 151 -18.08 -11.75 0.29
CA LYS A 151 -18.56 -10.62 -0.52
C LYS A 151 -19.97 -10.26 -0.11
N VAL A 152 -20.20 -8.98 0.14
CA VAL A 152 -21.52 -8.40 0.39
C VAL A 152 -21.81 -7.37 -0.68
N VAL A 153 -23.05 -7.31 -1.15
CA VAL A 153 -23.46 -6.40 -2.21
C VAL A 153 -24.59 -5.52 -1.70
N PHE A 154 -24.47 -4.22 -1.96
CA PHE A 154 -25.51 -3.23 -1.71
C PHE A 154 -25.88 -2.55 -3.02
N ASP A 155 -27.17 -2.49 -3.30
CA ASP A 155 -27.72 -1.75 -4.43
C ASP A 155 -28.10 -0.34 -3.97
N LEU A 156 -27.64 0.66 -4.74
CA LEU A 156 -27.83 2.07 -4.43
C LEU A 156 -28.16 2.88 -5.69
N GLU A 157 -28.86 3.99 -5.52
CA GLU A 157 -29.33 4.86 -6.58
C GLU A 157 -28.94 6.30 -6.28
N CYS A 158 -28.40 7.01 -7.28
CA CYS A 158 -28.13 8.43 -7.20
C CYS A 158 -29.41 9.20 -7.50
N ILE A 159 -29.90 9.95 -6.52
CA ILE A 159 -31.15 10.73 -6.63
C ILE A 159 -30.88 12.06 -7.34
N ASN A 160 -29.73 12.69 -7.03
CA ASN A 160 -29.40 14.04 -7.48
C ASN A 160 -28.06 14.04 -8.24
N PRO A 161 -28.06 13.84 -9.57
CA PRO A 161 -26.85 13.82 -10.39
C PRO A 161 -26.25 15.22 -10.63
N GLU A 162 -26.99 16.30 -10.34
CA GLU A 162 -26.50 17.68 -10.53
C GLU A 162 -25.47 18.13 -9.49
N VAL A 163 -25.47 17.49 -8.31
CA VAL A 163 -24.54 17.81 -7.23
C VAL A 163 -23.26 17.01 -7.40
N ALA A 164 -22.11 17.62 -7.09
CA ALA A 164 -20.82 16.95 -7.16
C ALA A 164 -20.82 15.64 -6.34
N PRO A 165 -20.24 14.55 -6.87
CA PRO A 165 -20.28 13.25 -6.22
C PRO A 165 -19.58 13.30 -4.86
N GLN A 166 -20.30 12.89 -3.82
CA GLN A 166 -19.75 12.77 -2.47
C GLN A 166 -19.32 11.34 -2.14
N SER A 167 -18.32 11.21 -1.29
CA SER A 167 -17.83 9.92 -0.80
C SER A 167 -18.79 9.28 0.19
N ILE A 168 -18.98 7.96 0.10
CA ILE A 168 -19.71 7.15 1.07
C ILE A 168 -18.72 6.46 2.03
N ARG A 169 -19.16 6.14 3.24
CA ARG A 169 -18.33 5.48 4.25
C ARG A 169 -18.91 4.11 4.60
N VAL A 170 -18.15 3.06 4.33
CA VAL A 170 -18.48 1.68 4.73
C VAL A 170 -17.84 1.39 6.07
N ILE A 171 -18.64 0.97 7.05
CA ILE A 171 -18.22 0.80 8.44
C ILE A 171 -18.55 -0.62 8.88
N VAL A 172 -17.54 -1.31 9.42
CA VAL A 172 -17.68 -2.62 10.05
C VAL A 172 -17.58 -2.43 11.56
N LEU A 173 -18.59 -2.91 12.28
CA LEU A 173 -18.76 -2.67 13.71
C LEU A 173 -18.49 -3.95 14.50
N ASN A 174 -18.08 -3.78 15.75
CA ASN A 174 -18.04 -4.89 16.71
C ASN A 174 -19.34 -4.86 17.53
N PRO A 175 -20.06 -5.98 17.73
CA PRO A 175 -21.23 -5.99 18.59
C PRO A 175 -20.93 -5.60 20.05
N MET A 176 -19.70 -5.77 20.53
CA MET A 176 -19.30 -5.50 21.91
C MET A 176 -18.69 -4.10 22.13
N SER A 177 -18.44 -3.33 21.08
CA SER A 177 -17.76 -2.04 21.18
C SER A 177 -18.40 -0.99 20.28
N SER A 178 -18.51 0.24 20.79
CA SER A 178 -18.99 1.40 20.03
C SER A 178 -17.94 1.98 19.07
N ILE A 179 -16.73 1.42 19.05
CA ILE A 179 -15.66 1.82 18.14
C ILE A 179 -15.72 0.92 16.91
N PRO A 180 -15.76 1.49 15.68
CA PRO A 180 -15.74 0.69 14.47
C PRO A 180 -14.44 -0.12 14.39
N LEU A 181 -14.55 -1.38 13.94
CA LEU A 181 -13.38 -2.23 13.70
C LEU A 181 -12.55 -1.67 12.54
N ILE A 182 -13.23 -1.34 11.44
CA ILE A 182 -12.64 -0.81 10.22
C ILE A 182 -13.67 0.02 9.47
N SER A 183 -13.22 1.12 8.88
CA SER A 183 -14.01 1.97 8.00
C SER A 183 -13.23 2.25 6.73
N ALA A 184 -13.90 2.15 5.59
CA ALA A 184 -13.36 2.53 4.29
C ALA A 184 -14.21 3.67 3.69
N ILE A 185 -13.53 4.65 3.11
CA ILE A 185 -14.16 5.74 2.38
C ILE A 185 -14.10 5.39 0.91
N VAL A 186 -15.25 5.46 0.24
CA VAL A 186 -15.38 5.16 -1.18
C VAL A 186 -15.83 6.43 -1.89
N ASN A 187 -15.01 6.88 -2.83
CA ASN A 187 -15.37 8.01 -3.67
C ASN A 187 -16.34 7.52 -4.74
N MET A 188 -17.52 8.13 -4.80
CA MET A 188 -18.52 7.79 -5.79
C MET A 188 -18.10 8.33 -7.16
N PRO A 189 -18.27 7.55 -8.24
CA PRO A 189 -18.13 8.06 -9.59
C PRO A 189 -19.24 9.07 -9.90
N PRO A 190 -19.03 9.97 -10.88
CA PRO A 190 -20.10 10.82 -11.37
C PRO A 190 -21.23 9.95 -11.95
N SER A 191 -22.48 10.36 -11.70
CA SER A 191 -23.65 9.65 -12.24
C SER A 191 -24.06 10.27 -13.56
N GLU A 192 -24.26 9.44 -14.57
CA GLU A 192 -25.04 9.83 -15.74
C GLU A 192 -26.51 9.97 -15.34
N ALA A 193 -27.18 11.01 -15.87
CA ALA A 193 -28.61 11.21 -15.66
C ALA A 193 -29.39 10.08 -16.33
N ALA A 194 -30.50 9.65 -15.73
CA ALA A 194 -31.41 8.74 -16.41
C ALA A 194 -31.97 9.46 -17.65
N GLU A 195 -31.55 9.04 -18.84
CA GLU A 195 -32.24 9.44 -20.07
C GLU A 195 -33.68 8.90 -19.99
N CYS A 196 -34.65 9.82 -20.03
CA CYS A 196 -36.08 9.50 -20.14
C CYS A 196 -36.44 9.02 -21.54
#